data_AF-A0AAE1DMH0-F1
#
_entry.id   AF-A0AAE1DMH0-F1
#
_cell.length_a   1.000
_cell.length_b   1.000
_cell.length_c   1.000
_cell.angle_alpha   90.00
_cell.angle_beta   90.00
_cell.angle_gamma   90.00
#
_symmetry.space_group_name_H-M   'P 1'
#
loop_
_entity.id
_entity.type
_entity.pdbx_description
1 polymer ?
#
loop_
_entity_poly.entity_id
_entity_poly.type
_entity_poly.pdbx_seq_one_letter_code
_entity_poly.pdbx_strand_id
1 'polypeptide(L)'
;MMTLSSDKHYPTQSSGTTVSGELQTTVRTILSVSRMSNYLECAVLCGMVYDCRAAEFNSDLFTCTLIGEYSWTGNKANPQVLIYIRTNFLSGG
;
A
#
# COMPACT_ATOMS: atom_id res chain seq x y z
N MET A 1 35.50 -11.27 -4.46
CA MET A 1 34.43 -11.26 -3.44
C MET A 1 33.62 -9.98 -3.64
N MET A 2 32.39 -10.08 -4.13
CA MET A 2 31.48 -8.93 -4.24
C MET A 2 30.62 -8.90 -2.97
N THR A 3 30.77 -7.88 -2.14
CA THR A 3 29.87 -7.60 -1.03
C THR A 3 28.65 -6.86 -1.57
N LEU A 4 27.54 -7.56 -1.81
CA LEU A 4 26.23 -6.92 -1.98
C LEU A 4 25.74 -6.50 -0.59
N SER A 5 25.94 -5.23 -0.23
CA SER A 5 25.13 -4.62 0.84
C SER A 5 23.76 -4.28 0.26
N SER A 6 22.78 -5.14 0.48
CA SER A 6 21.37 -4.79 0.32
C SER A 6 20.78 -4.59 1.71
N ASP A 7 21.07 -3.43 2.31
CA ASP A 7 20.34 -2.91 3.45
C ASP A 7 18.92 -2.53 3.00
N LYS A 8 18.08 -3.54 2.77
CA LYS A 8 16.63 -3.34 2.69
C LYS A 8 16.16 -2.99 4.09
N HIS A 9 16.12 -1.70 4.38
CA HIS A 9 15.51 -1.17 5.61
C HIS A 9 14.01 -1.49 5.58
N TYR A 10 13.64 -2.62 6.17
CA TYR A 10 12.25 -2.91 6.44
C TYR A 10 11.74 -1.89 7.47
N PRO A 11 10.53 -1.33 7.27
CA PRO A 11 9.93 -0.49 8.29
C PRO A 11 9.79 -1.27 9.61
N THR A 12 10.32 -0.73 10.70
CA THR A 12 10.15 -1.31 12.04
C THR A 12 8.74 -1.08 12.58
N GLN A 13 8.05 -0.05 12.08
CA GLN A 13 6.65 0.23 12.35
C GLN A 13 6.00 0.87 11.11
N SER A 14 4.74 0.53 10.86
CA SER A 14 3.90 1.21 9.87
C SER A 14 2.56 1.55 10.50
N SER A 15 2.10 2.78 10.26
CA SER A 15 0.76 3.23 10.64
C SER A 15 0.09 3.88 9.44
N GLY A 16 -1.24 3.88 9.45
CA GLY A 16 -2.02 4.44 8.36
C GLY A 16 -3.49 4.58 8.71
N THR A 17 -4.25 5.09 7.76
CA THR A 17 -5.69 5.28 7.88
C THR A 17 -6.40 4.45 6.82
N THR A 18 -7.54 3.87 7.20
CA THR A 18 -8.41 3.15 6.26
C THR A 18 -9.51 4.07 5.80
N VAL A 19 -9.77 4.10 4.49
CA VAL A 19 -10.91 4.79 3.90
C VAL A 19 -11.64 3.84 2.95
N SER A 20 -12.95 4.01 2.83
CA SER A 20 -13.75 3.31 1.81
C SER A 20 -13.77 4.12 0.52
N GLY A 21 -13.70 3.42 -0.61
CA GLY A 21 -13.69 3.99 -1.94
C GLY A 21 -12.50 3.52 -2.77
N GLU A 22 -12.45 4.00 -4.01
CA GLU A 22 -11.35 3.80 -4.94
C GLU A 22 -10.46 5.05 -4.95
N LEU A 23 -9.13 4.86 -4.92
CA LEU A 23 -8.17 5.95 -4.89
C LEU A 23 -8.17 6.64 -6.26
N GLN A 24 -8.56 7.91 -6.30
CA GLN A 24 -8.45 8.73 -7.49
C GLN A 24 -7.08 9.41 -7.49
N THR A 25 -6.30 9.12 -8.54
CA THR A 25 -4.96 9.66 -8.69
C THR A 25 -4.76 10.15 -10.12
N THR A 26 -4.09 11.28 -10.28
CA THR A 26 -3.61 11.72 -11.60
C THR A 26 -2.34 10.99 -12.03
N VAL A 27 -1.54 10.54 -11.05
CA VAL A 27 -0.34 9.70 -11.25
C VAL A 27 -0.27 8.71 -10.10
N ARG A 28 0.00 7.44 -10.40
CA ARG A 28 0.31 6.42 -9.39
C ARG A 28 1.30 5.39 -9.92
N THR A 29 2.20 4.94 -9.05
CA THR A 29 3.09 3.80 -9.31
C THR A 29 2.47 2.54 -8.72
N ILE A 30 2.13 1.56 -9.55
CA ILE A 30 1.71 0.23 -9.10
C ILE A 30 2.96 -0.57 -8.78
N LEU A 31 3.16 -0.93 -7.52
CA LEU A 31 4.28 -1.77 -7.08
C LEU A 31 4.00 -3.25 -7.33
N SER A 32 2.77 -3.68 -7.03
CA SER A 32 2.32 -5.04 -7.30
C SER A 32 0.80 -5.14 -7.30
N VAL A 33 0.30 -6.20 -7.94
CA VAL A 33 -1.10 -6.61 -7.90
C VAL A 33 -1.11 -8.10 -7.53
N SER A 34 -1.78 -8.45 -6.44
CA SER A 34 -1.80 -9.82 -5.90
C SER A 34 -3.20 -10.21 -5.49
N ARG A 35 -3.55 -11.50 -5.59
CA ARG A 35 -4.78 -12.02 -4.99
C ARG A 35 -4.60 -12.21 -3.49
N MET A 36 -5.57 -11.73 -2.71
CA MET A 36 -5.58 -11.82 -1.26
C MET A 36 -6.97 -12.10 -0.74
N SER A 37 -7.04 -12.85 0.36
CA SER A 37 -8.32 -13.31 0.88
C SER A 37 -9.08 -12.21 1.64
N ASN A 38 -8.35 -11.20 2.15
CA ASN A 38 -8.93 -10.14 2.95
C ASN A 38 -8.12 -8.84 2.90
N TYR A 39 -8.77 -7.76 3.35
CA TYR A 39 -8.20 -6.42 3.45
C TYR A 39 -6.98 -6.34 4.39
N LEU A 40 -7.00 -7.06 5.51
CA LEU A 40 -5.97 -6.95 6.53
C LEU A 40 -4.61 -7.44 6.00
N GLU A 41 -4.60 -8.54 5.24
CA GLU A 41 -3.41 -9.02 4.53
C GLU A 41 -2.83 -7.96 3.60
N CYS A 42 -3.69 -7.24 2.87
CA CYS A 42 -3.29 -6.20 1.94
C CYS A 42 -2.66 -4.99 2.66
N ALA A 43 -3.29 -4.54 3.75
CA ALA A 43 -2.78 -3.44 4.58
C ALA A 43 -1.45 -3.80 5.26
N VAL A 44 -1.34 -5.02 5.80
CA VAL A 44 -0.10 -5.53 6.42
C VAL A 44 1.03 -5.61 5.40
N LEU A 45 0.76 -6.12 4.19
CA LEU A 45 1.78 -6.20 3.14
C LEU A 45 2.29 -4.81 2.76
N CYS A 46 1.42 -3.81 2.65
CA CYS A 46 1.85 -2.44 2.43
C CYS A 46 2.74 -1.89 3.56
N GLY A 47 2.46 -2.27 4.81
CA GLY A 47 3.31 -1.92 5.95
C GLY A 47 4.71 -2.52 5.89
N MET A 48 4.88 -3.67 5.24
CA MET A 48 6.17 -4.36 5.08
C MET A 48 6.96 -3.89 3.86
N VAL A 49 6.30 -3.40 2.82
CA VAL A 49 6.94 -2.89 1.60
C VAL A 49 7.36 -1.45 1.82
N TYR A 50 8.68 -1.21 1.84
CA TYR A 50 9.27 0.11 2.10
C TYR A 50 8.71 1.22 1.20
N ASP A 51 8.55 0.94 -0.09
CA ASP A 51 8.06 1.92 -1.07
C ASP A 51 6.54 2.08 -1.07
N CYS A 52 5.79 1.24 -0.34
CA CYS A 52 4.34 1.31 -0.34
C CYS A 52 3.86 2.57 0.41
N ARG A 53 2.99 3.32 -0.23
CA ARG A 53 2.35 4.54 0.29
C ARG A 53 0.84 4.35 0.47
N ALA A 54 0.23 3.49 -0.34
CA ALA A 54 -1.16 3.09 -0.18
C ALA A 54 -1.40 1.67 -0.68
N ALA A 55 -2.49 1.03 -0.26
CA ALA A 55 -2.92 -0.25 -0.78
C ALA A 55 -4.44 -0.26 -0.99
N GLU A 56 -4.87 -0.68 -2.18
CA GLU A 56 -6.28 -0.85 -2.53
C GLU A 56 -6.65 -2.33 -2.49
N PHE A 57 -7.61 -2.69 -1.64
CA PHE A 57 -8.21 -4.01 -1.63
C PHE A 57 -9.60 -3.95 -2.24
N ASN A 58 -9.82 -4.71 -3.31
CA ASN A 58 -11.13 -4.92 -3.91
C ASN A 58 -11.72 -6.25 -3.41
N SER A 59 -12.83 -6.19 -2.67
CA SER A 59 -13.49 -7.36 -2.07
C SER A 59 -14.23 -8.25 -3.07
N ASP A 60 -14.70 -7.70 -4.19
CA ASP A 60 -15.35 -8.51 -5.24
C ASP A 60 -14.31 -9.36 -5.99
N LEU A 61 -13.14 -8.78 -6.25
CA LEU A 61 -12.08 -9.39 -7.04
C LEU A 61 -11.03 -10.10 -6.19
N PHE A 62 -11.12 -10.01 -4.86
CA PHE A 62 -10.11 -10.50 -3.91
C PHE A 62 -8.69 -10.08 -4.32
N THR A 63 -8.55 -8.81 -4.70
CA THR A 63 -7.31 -8.29 -5.30
C THR A 63 -6.78 -7.14 -4.47
N CYS A 64 -5.49 -7.20 -4.14
CA CYS A 64 -4.72 -6.17 -3.48
C CYS A 64 -3.78 -5.50 -4.48
N THR A 65 -3.86 -4.17 -4.59
CA THR A 65 -2.94 -3.35 -5.37
C THR A 65 -2.10 -2.52 -4.43
N LEU A 66 -0.78 -2.78 -4.39
CA LEU A 66 0.15 -1.94 -3.65
C LEU A 66 0.56 -0.75 -4.51
N ILE A 67 0.46 0.44 -3.92
CA ILE A 67 0.69 1.72 -4.58
C ILE A 67 1.90 2.38 -3.93
N GLY A 68 2.88 2.72 -4.76
CA GLY A 68 4.08 3.47 -4.40
C GLY A 68 3.79 4.96 -4.39
N GLU A 69 4.67 5.77 -4.96
CA GLU A 69 4.39 7.21 -5.10
C GLU A 69 3.10 7.47 -5.91
N TYR A 70 2.30 8.44 -5.45
CA TYR A 70 1.07 8.84 -6.12
C TYR A 70 0.73 10.31 -5.87
N SER A 71 -0.01 10.91 -6.81
CA SER A 71 -0.63 12.23 -6.68
C SER A 71 -2.12 12.06 -6.40
N TRP A 72 -2.51 12.24 -5.14
CA TRP A 72 -3.88 12.06 -4.68
C TRP A 72 -4.78 13.22 -5.11
N THR A 73 -5.91 12.92 -5.74
CA THR A 73 -6.94 13.91 -6.08
C THR A 73 -8.26 13.67 -5.37
N GLY A 74 -8.34 12.65 -4.51
CA GLY A 74 -9.53 12.28 -3.75
C GLY A 74 -9.86 10.80 -3.87
N ASN A 75 -11.05 10.44 -3.42
CA ASN A 75 -11.57 9.08 -3.51
C ASN A 75 -12.89 9.10 -4.27
N LYS A 76 -13.12 8.06 -5.08
CA LYS A 76 -14.43 7.80 -5.68
C LYS A 76 -15.15 6.78 -4.82
N ALA A 77 -16.39 7.06 -4.46
CA ALA A 77 -17.19 6.13 -3.65
C ALA A 77 -17.29 4.77 -4.35
N ASN A 78 -16.82 3.73 -3.67
CA ASN A 78 -16.89 2.35 -4.09
C ASN A 78 -16.94 1.46 -2.83
N PRO A 79 -18.09 0.86 -2.49
CA PRO A 79 -18.24 0.08 -1.26
C PRO A 79 -17.40 -1.20 -1.26
N GLN A 80 -16.94 -1.65 -2.43
CA GLN A 80 -16.16 -2.87 -2.59
C GLN A 80 -14.65 -2.62 -2.50
N VAL A 81 -14.23 -1.37 -2.32
CA VAL A 81 -12.82 -1.02 -2.21
C VAL A 81 -12.52 -0.39 -0.87
N LEU A 82 -11.52 -0.94 -0.21
CA LEU A 82 -10.91 -0.38 0.99
C LEU A 82 -9.49 0.04 0.66
N ILE A 83 -9.13 1.25 1.08
CA ILE A 83 -7.82 1.82 0.85
C ILE A 83 -7.13 1.98 2.19
N TYR A 84 -5.98 1.36 2.34
CA TYR A 84 -5.04 1.69 3.41
C TYR A 84 -4.10 2.80 2.91
N ILE A 85 -4.08 3.94 3.59
CA ILE A 85 -3.14 5.04 3.30
C ILE A 85 -2.11 5.08 4.42
N ARG A 86 -0.84 4.85 4.07
CA ARG A 86 0.26 4.86 5.03
C ARG A 86 0.59 6.30 5.40
N THR A 87 0.62 6.59 6.71
CA THR A 87 0.85 7.94 7.25
C THR A 87 2.28 8.16 7.73
N ASN A 88 2.98 7.10 8.14
CA ASN A 88 4.35 7.19 8.64
C ASN A 88 5.32 6.34 7.82
N PHE A 89 6.43 6.96 7.40
CA PHE A 89 7.51 6.34 6.61
C PHE A 89 8.81 6.16 7.40
N LEU A 90 8.76 6.37 8.73
CA LEU A 90 9.95 6.35 9.57
C LEU A 90 10.60 4.97 9.54
N SER A 91 11.76 4.89 8.89
CA SER A 91 12.82 3.94 9.24
C SER A 91 13.20 4.22 10.70
N GLY A 92 13.10 3.23 11.59
CA GLY A 92 13.55 3.39 12.97
C GLY A 92 14.96 3.99 13.01
N GLY A 93 15.11 5.04 13.83
CA GLY A 93 16.42 5.64 14.12
C GLY A 93 17.24 4.80 15.09
#